data_AF-A0A842SFW2-F1
#
_entry.id   AF-A0A842SFW2-F1
#
_cell.length_a   1.000
_cell.length_b   1.000
_cell.length_c   1.000
_cell.angle_alpha   90.00
_cell.angle_beta   90.00
_cell.angle_gamma   90.00
#
_symmetry.space_group_name_H-M   'P 1'
#
loop_
_entity.id
_entity.type
_entity.pdbx_description
1 polymer ?
#
loop_
_entity_poly.entity_id
_entity_poly.type
_entity_poly.pdbx_seq_one_letter_code
_entity_poly.pdbx_strand_id
1 'polypeptide(L)'
;MYIIFIVLKICTIFEVVKLTSKFEKLAKQEDIIKAKESLEESGIRVIVVEDKNEAKEKILSQIPKDSEVMNMTSVTLTEIGIEDEILNSGKYKPVRKELERLGGVGVTKKMRALGASAEITLGSVQAITTDGKILIASNTGSQLPAHAYASPKVILVAGTNKIVKDFDEGMERIHEHSLPLESERARKAYGVSGSHVSKLLMIDKEVKLGRITLFLVKEKLGY
;
A
#
# COMPACT_ATOMS: atom_id res chain seq x y z
N MET A 1 -13.47 -35.98 20.01
CA MET A 1 -13.00 -34.59 20.12
C MET A 1 -11.86 -34.25 19.15
N TYR A 2 -10.90 -35.16 18.92
CA TYR A 2 -9.77 -34.94 17.99
C TYR A 2 -10.17 -34.81 16.50
N ILE A 3 -11.13 -35.62 16.03
CA ILE A 3 -11.61 -35.59 14.63
C ILE A 3 -12.35 -34.29 14.31
N ILE A 4 -13.17 -33.77 15.24
CA ILE A 4 -13.89 -32.50 15.06
C ILE A 4 -12.90 -31.32 14.97
N PHE A 5 -11.84 -31.32 15.78
CA PHE A 5 -10.78 -30.31 15.71
C PHE A 5 -9.99 -30.36 14.40
N ILE A 6 -9.70 -31.55 13.88
CA ILE A 6 -9.02 -31.72 12.59
C ILE A 6 -9.92 -31.25 11.44
N VAL A 7 -11.20 -31.62 11.45
CA VAL A 7 -12.17 -31.19 10.42
C VAL A 7 -12.38 -29.69 10.45
N LEU A 8 -12.55 -29.06 11.62
CA LEU A 8 -12.64 -27.60 11.73
C LEU A 8 -11.37 -26.93 11.18
N LYS A 9 -10.18 -27.44 11.54
CA LYS A 9 -8.90 -26.86 11.10
C LYS A 9 -8.69 -27.01 9.59
N ILE A 10 -9.07 -28.15 9.00
CA ILE A 10 -9.02 -28.37 7.54
C ILE A 10 -10.03 -27.48 6.82
N CYS A 11 -11.26 -27.34 7.34
CA CYS A 11 -12.28 -26.48 6.76
C CYS A 11 -11.83 -25.01 6.78
N THR A 12 -11.26 -24.56 7.90
CA THR A 12 -10.69 -23.21 8.05
C THR A 12 -9.53 -22.97 7.08
N ILE A 13 -8.64 -23.95 6.91
CA ILE A 13 -7.53 -23.85 5.94
C ILE A 13 -8.06 -23.74 4.51
N PHE A 14 -9.07 -24.55 4.15
CA PHE A 14 -9.64 -24.54 2.80
C PHE A 14 -10.33 -23.21 2.49
N GLU A 15 -11.02 -22.64 3.47
CA GLU A 15 -11.68 -21.33 3.37
C GLU A 15 -10.65 -20.20 3.22
N VAL A 16 -9.59 -20.20 4.04
CA VAL A 16 -8.46 -19.25 3.92
C VAL A 16 -7.74 -19.36 2.57
N VAL A 17 -7.51 -20.57 2.06
CA VAL A 17 -6.90 -20.78 0.72
C VAL A 17 -7.83 -20.28 -0.39
N LYS A 18 -9.13 -20.49 -0.25
CA LYS A 18 -10.12 -20.01 -1.23
C LYS A 18 -10.23 -18.49 -1.22
N LEU A 19 -10.22 -17.85 -0.06
CA LEU A 19 -10.26 -16.40 0.11
C LEU A 19 -8.98 -15.72 -0.39
N THR A 20 -7.81 -16.30 -0.08
CA THR A 20 -6.55 -15.81 -0.66
C THR A 20 -6.58 -15.91 -2.19
N SER A 21 -7.13 -16.98 -2.77
CA SER A 21 -7.27 -17.09 -4.24
C SER A 21 -8.22 -16.05 -4.87
N LYS A 22 -9.18 -15.50 -4.12
CA LYS A 22 -10.11 -14.46 -4.59
C LYS A 22 -9.39 -13.13 -4.79
N PHE A 23 -8.62 -12.69 -3.79
CA PHE A 23 -7.95 -11.38 -3.76
C PHE A 23 -6.63 -11.31 -4.57
N GLU A 24 -6.28 -12.41 -5.22
CA GLU A 24 -5.17 -12.46 -6.17
C GLU A 24 -5.60 -12.26 -7.63
N LYS A 25 -6.91 -12.34 -7.92
CA LYS A 25 -7.44 -12.16 -9.27
C LYS A 25 -7.41 -10.69 -9.66
N LEU A 26 -7.04 -10.42 -10.91
CA LEU A 26 -7.12 -9.08 -11.47
C LEU A 26 -8.58 -8.64 -11.60
N ALA A 27 -8.82 -7.36 -11.37
CA ALA A 27 -10.14 -6.77 -11.58
C ALA A 27 -10.52 -6.78 -13.05
N LYS A 28 -11.83 -6.84 -13.31
CA LYS A 28 -12.36 -6.71 -14.67
C LYS A 28 -12.21 -5.27 -15.14
N GLN A 29 -12.19 -5.07 -16.45
CA GLN A 29 -12.08 -3.74 -17.05
C GLN A 29 -13.19 -2.79 -16.56
N GLU A 30 -14.42 -3.30 -16.38
CA GLU A 30 -15.56 -2.54 -15.85
C GLU A 30 -15.30 -2.01 -14.42
N ASP A 31 -14.75 -2.85 -13.54
CA ASP A 31 -14.43 -2.47 -12.16
C ASP A 31 -13.28 -1.44 -12.10
N ILE A 32 -12.29 -1.59 -12.99
CA ILE A 32 -11.18 -0.62 -13.12
C ILE A 32 -11.71 0.75 -13.54
N ILE A 33 -12.60 0.80 -14.55
CA ILE A 33 -13.21 2.04 -15.02
C ILE A 33 -14.01 2.69 -13.91
N LYS A 34 -14.90 1.92 -13.26
CA LYS A 34 -15.77 2.43 -12.19
C LYS A 34 -14.98 2.97 -10.99
N ALA A 35 -13.94 2.24 -10.56
CA ALA A 35 -13.07 2.68 -9.47
C ALA A 35 -12.31 3.97 -9.85
N LYS A 36 -11.77 4.03 -11.08
CA LYS A 36 -11.09 5.22 -11.61
C LYS A 36 -11.99 6.45 -11.58
N GLU A 37 -13.19 6.34 -12.14
CA GLU A 37 -14.16 7.45 -12.21
C GLU A 37 -14.53 7.94 -10.80
N SER A 38 -14.89 7.02 -9.90
CA SER A 38 -15.28 7.35 -8.51
C SER A 38 -14.14 8.02 -7.71
N LEU A 39 -12.89 7.56 -7.91
CA LEU A 39 -11.71 8.17 -7.29
C LEU A 39 -11.43 9.57 -7.84
N GLU A 40 -11.57 9.77 -9.15
CA GLU A 40 -11.34 11.05 -9.81
C GLU A 40 -12.40 12.09 -9.43
N GLU A 41 -13.67 11.70 -9.31
CA GLU A 41 -14.74 12.53 -8.73
C GLU A 41 -14.44 12.94 -7.28
N SER A 42 -13.72 12.08 -6.56
CA SER A 42 -13.28 12.29 -5.18
C SER A 42 -11.95 13.05 -5.07
N GLY A 43 -11.45 13.63 -6.16
CA GLY A 43 -10.25 14.48 -6.17
C GLY A 43 -8.92 13.73 -6.19
N ILE A 44 -8.95 12.40 -6.34
CA ILE A 44 -7.76 11.55 -6.43
C ILE A 44 -7.44 11.32 -7.90
N ARG A 45 -6.25 11.74 -8.35
CA ARG A 45 -5.83 11.50 -9.75
C ARG A 45 -5.52 10.02 -9.95
N VAL A 46 -6.07 9.38 -10.99
CA VAL A 46 -5.83 7.95 -11.26
C VAL A 46 -5.16 7.73 -12.62
N ILE A 47 -4.02 7.03 -12.61
CA ILE A 47 -3.29 6.62 -13.81
C ILE A 47 -3.35 5.09 -13.91
N VAL A 48 -3.96 4.57 -14.96
CA VAL A 48 -3.95 3.14 -15.26
C VAL A 48 -2.76 2.84 -16.17
N VAL A 49 -2.02 1.80 -15.87
CA VAL A 49 -0.85 1.32 -16.62
C VAL A 49 -0.94 -0.18 -16.82
N GLU A 50 -0.36 -0.67 -17.90
CA GLU A 50 -0.45 -2.08 -18.28
C GLU A 50 0.44 -2.97 -17.38
N ASP A 51 1.63 -2.51 -17.02
CA ASP A 51 2.61 -3.34 -16.29
C ASP A 51 3.51 -2.56 -15.30
N LYS A 52 4.30 -3.32 -14.53
CA LYS A 52 5.31 -2.82 -13.57
C LYS A 52 6.31 -1.84 -14.18
N ASN A 53 6.75 -2.07 -15.42
CA ASN A 53 7.79 -1.25 -16.05
C ASN A 53 7.22 0.12 -16.43
N GLU A 54 6.04 0.15 -17.03
CA GLU A 54 5.32 1.39 -17.34
C GLU A 54 5.00 2.16 -16.07
N ALA A 55 4.58 1.46 -15.00
CA ALA A 55 4.38 2.07 -13.68
C ALA A 55 5.66 2.74 -13.17
N LYS A 56 6.78 2.02 -13.14
CA LYS A 56 8.07 2.54 -12.68
C LYS A 56 8.49 3.77 -13.47
N GLU A 57 8.46 3.70 -14.80
CA GLU A 57 8.85 4.80 -15.67
C GLU A 57 8.00 6.06 -15.43
N LYS A 58 6.67 5.91 -15.44
CA LYS A 58 5.74 7.04 -15.26
C LYS A 58 5.76 7.64 -13.87
N ILE A 59 6.07 6.85 -12.84
CA ILE A 59 6.22 7.39 -11.48
C ILE A 59 7.53 8.18 -11.40
N LEU A 60 8.65 7.62 -11.86
CA LEU A 60 9.96 8.28 -11.78
C LEU A 60 10.00 9.59 -12.59
N SER A 61 9.30 9.67 -13.72
CA SER A 61 9.17 10.91 -14.49
C SER A 61 8.42 12.03 -13.76
N GLN A 62 7.67 11.70 -12.70
CA GLN A 62 6.95 12.65 -11.85
C GLN A 62 7.74 13.07 -10.60
N ILE A 63 8.92 12.48 -10.36
CA ILE A 63 9.75 12.78 -9.19
C ILE A 63 10.94 13.62 -9.67
N PRO A 64 11.01 14.92 -9.32
CA PRO A 64 12.18 15.73 -9.65
C PRO A 64 13.44 15.16 -9.00
N LYS A 65 14.58 15.32 -9.69
CA LYS A 65 15.90 15.02 -9.09
C LYS A 65 16.08 15.82 -7.80
N ASP A 66 16.86 15.27 -6.88
CA ASP A 66 17.19 15.85 -5.57
C ASP A 66 16.01 16.07 -4.61
N SER A 67 14.81 15.58 -4.95
CA SER A 67 13.64 15.61 -4.05
C SER A 67 13.82 14.71 -2.85
N GLU A 68 13.24 15.09 -1.72
CA GLU A 68 13.08 14.23 -0.54
C GLU A 68 11.97 13.20 -0.78
N VAL A 69 12.35 11.91 -0.81
CA VAL A 69 11.41 10.83 -1.09
C VAL A 69 11.35 9.87 0.09
N MET A 70 10.14 9.69 0.64
CA MET A 70 9.84 8.66 1.63
C MET A 70 9.06 7.52 0.95
N ASN A 71 9.71 6.40 0.69
CA ASN A 71 9.02 5.17 0.31
C ASN A 71 8.59 4.38 1.55
N MET A 72 7.30 4.14 1.69
CA MET A 72 6.76 3.29 2.75
C MET A 72 7.13 1.83 2.48
N THR A 73 7.24 1.01 3.54
CA THR A 73 7.50 -0.42 3.39
C THR A 73 6.35 -1.06 2.60
N SER A 74 6.64 -1.60 1.42
CA SER A 74 5.62 -2.07 0.50
C SER A 74 6.19 -3.07 -0.50
N VAL A 75 5.66 -4.29 -0.49
CA VAL A 75 6.01 -5.33 -1.47
C VAL A 75 5.68 -4.88 -2.89
N THR A 76 4.58 -4.14 -3.09
CA THR A 76 4.23 -3.57 -4.40
C THR A 76 5.31 -2.61 -4.92
N LEU A 77 5.90 -1.77 -4.06
CA LEU A 77 6.98 -0.86 -4.48
C LEU A 77 8.28 -1.61 -4.77
N THR A 78 8.57 -2.68 -4.02
CA THR A 78 9.69 -3.58 -4.29
C THR A 78 9.51 -4.30 -5.64
N GLU A 79 8.32 -4.84 -5.91
CA GLU A 79 8.00 -5.60 -7.12
C GLU A 79 8.06 -4.78 -8.41
N ILE A 80 7.69 -3.50 -8.37
CA ILE A 80 7.85 -2.59 -9.51
C ILE A 80 9.28 -2.05 -9.61
N GLY A 81 10.16 -2.37 -8.66
CA GLY A 81 11.57 -1.96 -8.66
C GLY A 81 11.81 -0.47 -8.39
N ILE A 82 10.85 0.25 -7.77
CA ILE A 82 11.01 1.68 -7.47
C ILE A 82 11.77 1.90 -6.16
N GLU A 83 11.64 1.00 -5.19
CA GLU A 83 12.35 1.08 -3.92
C GLU A 83 13.87 1.13 -4.13
N ASP A 84 14.40 0.23 -4.97
CA ASP A 84 15.83 0.21 -5.29
C ASP A 84 16.28 1.51 -6.00
N GLU A 85 15.47 2.03 -6.93
CA GLU A 85 15.78 3.28 -7.62
C GLU A 85 15.86 4.46 -6.63
N ILE A 86 14.88 4.59 -5.73
CA ILE A 86 14.86 5.68 -4.74
C ILE A 86 16.04 5.58 -3.77
N LEU A 87 16.34 4.37 -3.31
CA LEU A 87 17.39 4.16 -2.32
C LEU A 87 18.79 4.28 -2.93
N ASN A 88 19.03 3.72 -4.12
CA ASN A 88 20.38 3.40 -4.57
C ASN A 88 20.84 4.12 -5.85
N SER A 89 19.95 4.79 -6.60
CA SER A 89 20.34 5.47 -7.84
C SER A 89 21.21 6.72 -7.65
N GLY A 90 21.18 7.32 -6.45
CA GLY A 90 21.82 8.61 -6.17
C GLY A 90 21.10 9.83 -6.75
N LYS A 91 19.94 9.67 -7.37
CA LYS A 91 19.16 10.77 -8.00
C LYS A 91 18.25 11.53 -7.03
N TYR A 92 18.01 10.98 -5.84
CA TYR A 92 17.02 11.47 -4.87
C TYR A 92 17.63 11.53 -3.48
N LYS A 93 16.93 12.18 -2.54
CA LYS A 93 17.26 12.18 -1.12
C LYS A 93 16.37 11.16 -0.40
N PRO A 94 16.83 9.90 -0.20
CA PRO A 94 16.01 8.86 0.41
C PRO A 94 15.84 9.09 1.92
N VAL A 95 14.62 9.50 2.31
CA VAL A 95 14.28 9.79 3.71
C VAL A 95 14.46 8.58 4.62
N ARG A 96 14.23 7.36 4.11
CA ARG A 96 14.49 6.12 4.85
C ARG A 96 15.94 5.99 5.30
N LYS A 97 16.91 6.28 4.43
CA LYS A 97 18.34 6.21 4.76
C LYS A 97 18.71 7.24 5.83
N GLU A 98 18.08 8.41 5.80
CA GLU A 98 18.27 9.41 6.86
C GLU A 98 17.67 8.94 8.19
N LEU A 99 16.47 8.36 8.20
CA LEU A 99 15.85 7.81 9.40
C LEU A 99 16.69 6.68 10.01
N GLU A 100 17.26 5.80 9.18
CA GLU A 100 18.18 4.74 9.59
C GLU A 100 19.46 5.32 10.22
N ARG A 101 20.05 6.34 9.59
CA ARG A 101 21.24 7.06 10.12
C ARG A 101 20.97 7.77 11.44
N LEU A 102 19.77 8.34 11.59
CA LEU A 102 19.32 8.97 12.84
C LEU A 102 18.94 7.94 13.92
N GLY A 103 18.94 6.65 13.58
CA GLY A 103 18.60 5.55 14.47
C GLY A 103 19.40 5.59 15.78
N GLY A 104 18.68 5.46 16.90
CA GLY A 104 19.20 5.47 18.27
C GLY A 104 18.16 4.91 19.24
N VAL A 105 18.22 5.26 20.52
CA VAL A 105 17.20 4.81 21.51
C VAL A 105 15.87 5.53 21.28
N GLY A 106 14.98 4.90 20.51
CA GLY A 106 13.61 5.34 20.29
C GLY A 106 13.42 6.33 19.14
N VAL A 107 12.14 6.60 18.83
CA VAL A 107 11.75 7.51 17.74
C VAL A 107 11.58 8.92 18.30
N THR A 108 12.36 9.88 17.81
CA THR A 108 12.29 11.30 18.22
C THR A 108 11.16 12.06 17.51
N LYS A 109 10.83 13.27 17.98
CA LYS A 109 9.91 14.18 17.26
C LYS A 109 10.42 14.50 15.85
N LYS A 110 11.72 14.74 15.70
CA LYS A 110 12.36 15.03 14.41
C LYS A 110 12.19 13.86 13.43
N MET A 111 12.42 12.63 13.87
CA MET A 111 12.23 11.44 13.04
C MET A 111 10.77 11.25 12.63
N ARG A 112 9.81 11.50 13.54
CA ARG A 112 8.38 11.45 13.20
C ARG A 112 8.02 12.50 12.13
N ALA A 113 8.49 13.73 12.29
CA ALA A 113 8.25 14.79 11.31
C ALA A 113 8.83 14.39 9.95
N LEU A 114 10.11 14.01 9.92
CA LEU A 114 10.81 13.61 8.70
C LEU A 114 10.09 12.48 7.94
N GLY A 115 9.71 11.40 8.64
CA GLY A 115 9.00 10.28 8.00
C GLY A 115 7.54 10.59 7.61
N ALA A 116 6.91 11.58 8.25
CA ALA A 116 5.52 11.95 7.99
C ALA A 116 5.36 13.01 6.87
N SER A 117 6.34 13.89 6.70
CA SER A 117 6.19 15.10 5.87
C SER A 117 7.27 15.26 4.81
N ALA A 118 7.83 14.16 4.30
CA ALA A 118 8.71 14.22 3.13
C ALA A 118 8.00 14.89 1.94
N GLU A 119 8.76 15.55 1.05
CA GLU A 119 8.22 16.24 -0.13
C GLU A 119 7.36 15.30 -0.99
N ILE A 120 7.83 14.07 -1.19
CA ILE A 120 7.12 13.03 -1.93
C ILE A 120 7.06 11.75 -1.09
N THR A 121 5.84 11.25 -0.89
CA THR A 121 5.60 9.94 -0.28
C THR A 121 5.19 8.92 -1.33
N LEU A 122 5.88 7.78 -1.35
CA LEU A 122 5.51 6.61 -2.15
C LEU A 122 4.91 5.54 -1.25
N GLY A 123 3.75 5.01 -1.61
CA GLY A 123 3.06 4.00 -0.81
C GLY A 123 2.29 2.99 -1.65
N SER A 124 1.76 1.97 -0.98
CA SER A 124 0.73 1.10 -1.51
C SER A 124 -0.43 1.04 -0.52
N VAL A 125 -1.49 0.34 -0.91
CA VAL A 125 -2.76 0.29 -0.21
C VAL A 125 -3.19 -1.17 -0.08
N GLN A 126 -4.10 -1.45 0.85
CA GLN A 126 -4.62 -2.79 1.06
C GLN A 126 -5.94 -3.02 0.33
N ALA A 127 -6.72 -1.99 0.01
CA ALA A 127 -7.88 -2.16 -0.85
C ALA A 127 -8.28 -0.84 -1.49
N ILE A 128 -8.90 -0.93 -2.67
CA ILE A 128 -9.55 0.16 -3.37
C ILE A 128 -10.96 -0.31 -3.71
N THR A 129 -11.98 0.39 -3.28
CA THR A 129 -13.35 -0.01 -3.58
C THR A 129 -13.80 0.51 -4.95
N THR A 130 -14.76 -0.18 -5.59
CA THR A 130 -15.31 0.29 -6.87
C THR A 130 -16.04 1.63 -6.77
N ASP A 131 -16.46 2.02 -5.56
CA ASP A 131 -17.07 3.32 -5.26
C ASP A 131 -16.05 4.36 -4.73
N GLY A 132 -14.75 4.12 -4.95
CA GLY A 132 -13.73 5.16 -4.85
C GLY A 132 -13.10 5.39 -3.47
N LYS A 133 -13.11 4.40 -2.58
CA LYS A 133 -12.45 4.48 -1.26
C LYS A 133 -11.12 3.77 -1.27
N ILE A 134 -10.10 4.38 -0.66
CA ILE A 134 -8.78 3.75 -0.47
C ILE A 134 -8.64 3.33 1.00
N LEU A 135 -8.32 2.06 1.24
CA LEU A 135 -8.10 1.51 2.58
C LEU A 135 -6.61 1.21 2.81
N ILE A 136 -6.09 1.77 3.90
CA ILE A 136 -4.71 1.59 4.34
C ILE A 136 -4.70 1.08 5.78
N ALA A 137 -4.29 -0.18 5.96
CA ALA A 137 -4.10 -0.79 7.26
C ALA A 137 -2.65 -0.60 7.74
N SER A 138 -2.47 -0.41 9.06
CA SER A 138 -1.14 -0.25 9.63
C SER A 138 -1.07 -0.77 11.07
N ASN A 139 0.04 -1.42 11.40
CA ASN A 139 0.32 -1.83 12.78
C ASN A 139 0.80 -0.64 13.63
N THR A 140 1.85 0.05 13.22
CA THR A 140 2.39 1.18 14.00
C THR A 140 1.65 2.49 13.72
N GLY A 141 1.07 2.63 12.53
CA GLY A 141 0.49 3.87 12.02
C GLY A 141 1.50 4.89 11.51
N SER A 142 2.80 4.58 11.48
CA SER A 142 3.84 5.56 11.14
C SER A 142 3.71 6.13 9.72
N GLN A 143 3.10 5.37 8.80
CA GLN A 143 2.86 5.79 7.42
C GLN A 143 1.60 6.65 7.25
N LEU A 144 0.64 6.56 8.17
CA LEU A 144 -0.69 7.16 8.00
C LEU A 144 -0.65 8.69 7.94
N PRO A 145 0.16 9.42 8.74
CA PRO A 145 0.21 10.88 8.67
C PRO A 145 0.61 11.40 7.29
N ALA A 146 1.55 10.74 6.61
CA ALA A 146 2.00 11.14 5.28
C ALA A 146 0.88 11.00 4.24
N HIS A 147 0.18 9.86 4.27
CA HIS A 147 -0.96 9.60 3.40
C HIS A 147 -2.14 10.52 3.71
N ALA A 148 -2.45 10.76 4.99
CA ALA A 148 -3.63 11.51 5.40
C ALA A 148 -3.49 13.02 5.18
N TYR A 149 -2.30 13.60 5.40
CA TYR A 149 -2.17 15.06 5.40
C TYR A 149 -0.76 15.57 5.13
N ALA A 150 0.24 15.06 5.85
CA ALA A 150 1.48 15.78 6.09
C ALA A 150 2.41 15.87 4.87
N SER A 151 2.39 14.90 3.96
CA SER A 151 3.20 14.97 2.74
C SER A 151 2.46 15.77 1.65
N PRO A 152 3.12 16.75 1.01
CA PRO A 152 2.49 17.61 0.01
C PRO A 152 2.28 16.91 -1.34
N LYS A 153 2.93 15.77 -1.59
CA LYS A 153 2.69 14.89 -2.74
C LYS A 153 2.70 13.43 -2.31
N VAL A 154 1.63 12.71 -2.61
CA VAL A 154 1.49 11.29 -2.30
C VAL A 154 1.26 10.53 -3.60
N ILE A 155 2.10 9.55 -3.86
CA ILE A 155 1.95 8.63 -4.99
C ILE A 155 1.70 7.23 -4.42
N LEU A 156 0.50 6.71 -4.69
CA LEU A 156 0.09 5.36 -4.30
C LEU A 156 0.19 4.44 -5.52
N VAL A 157 0.63 3.21 -5.31
CA VAL A 157 0.69 2.19 -6.36
C VAL A 157 -0.02 0.93 -5.90
N ALA A 158 -0.91 0.41 -6.74
CA ALA A 158 -1.65 -0.81 -6.48
C ALA A 158 -1.80 -1.64 -7.76
N GLY A 159 -1.72 -2.96 -7.61
CA GLY A 159 -2.21 -3.87 -8.64
C GLY A 159 -3.73 -3.83 -8.68
N THR A 160 -4.32 -4.08 -9.84
CA THR A 160 -5.78 -4.17 -10.00
C THR A 160 -6.38 -5.31 -9.18
N ASN A 161 -5.60 -6.28 -8.71
CA ASN A 161 -6.02 -7.28 -7.73
C ASN A 161 -6.38 -6.72 -6.34
N LYS A 162 -6.11 -5.44 -6.10
CA LYS A 162 -6.53 -4.75 -4.87
C LYS A 162 -7.87 -4.04 -4.98
N ILE A 163 -8.51 -4.06 -6.16
CA ILE A 163 -9.85 -3.50 -6.35
C ILE A 163 -10.89 -4.50 -5.81
N VAL A 164 -11.80 -4.00 -4.99
CA VAL A 164 -12.88 -4.75 -4.35
C VAL A 164 -14.21 -4.02 -4.55
N LYS A 165 -15.32 -4.72 -4.36
CA LYS A 165 -16.67 -4.22 -4.54
C LYS A 165 -16.97 -3.02 -3.64
N ASP A 166 -16.76 -3.17 -2.33
CA ASP A 166 -17.17 -2.21 -1.30
C ASP A 166 -16.26 -2.26 -0.05
N PHE A 167 -16.60 -1.47 0.97
CA PHE A 167 -15.85 -1.36 2.22
C PHE A 167 -15.76 -2.70 2.96
N ASP A 168 -16.85 -3.46 3.02
CA ASP A 168 -16.89 -4.73 3.76
C ASP A 168 -15.97 -5.77 3.11
N GLU A 169 -15.99 -5.89 1.78
CA GLU A 169 -15.04 -6.74 1.05
C GLU A 169 -13.60 -6.22 1.17
N GLY A 170 -13.40 -4.92 1.31
CA GLY A 170 -12.09 -4.32 1.59
C GLY A 170 -11.55 -4.71 2.98
N MET A 171 -12.42 -4.73 4.00
CA MET A 171 -12.06 -5.18 5.35
C MET A 171 -11.80 -6.69 5.38
N GLU A 172 -12.61 -7.48 4.66
CA GLU A 172 -12.37 -8.91 4.43
C GLU A 172 -10.98 -9.12 3.82
N ARG A 173 -10.65 -8.42 2.72
CA ARG A 173 -9.33 -8.47 2.07
C ARG A 173 -8.20 -8.14 3.04
N ILE A 174 -8.34 -7.08 3.84
CA ILE A 174 -7.33 -6.66 4.82
C ILE A 174 -7.04 -7.78 5.83
N HIS A 175 -8.08 -8.35 6.42
CA HIS A 175 -7.93 -9.31 7.53
C HIS A 175 -7.60 -10.72 7.07
N GLU A 176 -8.16 -11.16 5.95
CA GLU A 176 -8.10 -12.55 5.53
C GLU A 176 -7.03 -12.80 4.45
N HIS A 177 -6.56 -11.74 3.77
CA HIS A 177 -5.52 -11.85 2.75
C HIS A 177 -4.27 -11.03 3.07
N SER A 178 -4.39 -9.71 3.26
CA SER A 178 -3.23 -8.84 3.46
C SER A 178 -2.50 -9.12 4.78
N LEU A 179 -3.24 -9.22 5.89
CA LEU A 179 -2.66 -9.37 7.23
C LEU A 179 -1.88 -10.69 7.43
N PRO A 180 -2.37 -11.87 6.99
CA PRO A 180 -1.60 -13.11 7.10
C PRO A 180 -0.27 -13.05 6.34
N LEU A 181 -0.28 -12.51 5.11
CA LEU A 181 0.90 -12.34 4.27
C LEU A 181 1.88 -11.32 4.86
N GLU A 182 1.38 -10.19 5.36
CA GLU A 182 2.19 -9.20 6.06
C GLU A 182 2.78 -9.76 7.36
N SER A 183 2.03 -10.60 8.08
CA SER A 183 2.53 -11.23 9.31
C SER A 183 3.66 -12.22 9.02
N GLU A 184 3.57 -12.94 7.90
CA GLU A 184 4.67 -13.79 7.45
C GLU A 184 5.90 -12.98 7.05
N ARG A 185 5.71 -11.90 6.30
CA ARG A 185 6.79 -10.97 5.94
C ARG A 185 7.43 -10.37 7.19
N ALA A 186 6.63 -9.91 8.15
CA ALA A 186 7.11 -9.30 9.39
C ALA A 186 7.90 -10.29 10.27
N ARG A 187 7.45 -11.55 10.36
CA ARG A 187 8.23 -12.63 10.99
C ARG A 187 9.62 -12.77 10.37
N LYS A 188 9.68 -12.85 9.04
CA LYS A 188 10.92 -13.02 8.29
C LYS A 188 11.84 -11.80 8.39
N ALA A 189 11.28 -10.60 8.30
CA ALA A 189 12.06 -9.35 8.22
C ALA A 189 12.48 -8.81 9.58
N TYR A 190 11.68 -9.00 10.64
CA TYR A 190 11.87 -8.33 11.93
C TYR A 190 11.94 -9.29 13.14
N GLY A 191 11.72 -10.60 12.95
CA GLY A 191 11.74 -11.56 14.05
C GLY A 191 10.59 -11.41 15.06
N VAL A 192 9.53 -10.68 14.71
CA VAL A 192 8.31 -10.52 15.54
C VAL A 192 7.33 -11.65 15.28
N SER A 193 6.36 -11.90 16.17
CA SER A 193 5.37 -12.98 15.99
C SER A 193 4.45 -12.80 14.76
N GLY A 194 4.22 -11.57 14.35
CA GLY A 194 3.39 -11.20 13.20
C GLY A 194 3.10 -9.71 13.15
N SER A 195 2.14 -9.33 12.32
CA SER A 195 1.63 -7.97 12.21
C SER A 195 0.20 -7.88 12.74
N HIS A 196 -0.35 -6.68 12.81
CA HIS A 196 -1.72 -6.41 13.26
C HIS A 196 -2.33 -5.26 12.47
N VAL A 197 -3.66 -5.27 12.33
CA VAL A 197 -4.44 -4.12 11.86
C VAL A 197 -4.78 -3.28 13.07
N SER A 198 -3.81 -2.54 13.59
CA SER A 198 -3.97 -1.74 14.82
C SER A 198 -4.57 -0.37 14.54
N LYS A 199 -4.41 0.12 13.31
CA LYS A 199 -4.90 1.41 12.81
C LYS A 199 -5.35 1.25 11.37
N LEU A 200 -6.41 1.95 11.01
CA LEU A 200 -6.97 2.00 9.68
C LEU A 200 -7.12 3.46 9.24
N LEU A 201 -6.72 3.76 8.00
CA LEU A 201 -7.05 5.00 7.33
C LEU A 201 -7.90 4.66 6.11
N MET A 202 -9.06 5.31 6.02
CA MET A 202 -9.89 5.35 4.82
C MET A 202 -9.78 6.74 4.21
N ILE A 203 -9.51 6.80 2.91
CA ILE A 203 -9.54 8.04 2.14
C ILE A 203 -10.76 7.98 1.23
N ASP A 204 -11.80 8.71 1.60
CA ASP A 204 -13.00 8.91 0.77
C ASP A 204 -12.82 10.03 -0.24
N LYS A 205 -12.06 11.08 0.10
CA LYS A 205 -11.90 12.28 -0.74
C LYS A 205 -10.58 12.98 -0.45
N GLU A 206 -9.95 13.51 -1.49
CA GLU A 206 -8.83 14.44 -1.36
C GLU A 206 -9.28 15.85 -1.74
N VAL A 207 -9.25 16.76 -0.77
CA VAL A 207 -9.69 18.16 -0.96
C VAL A 207 -8.63 18.96 -1.73
N LYS A 208 -7.34 18.65 -1.52
CA LYS A 208 -6.24 19.32 -2.23
C LYS A 208 -5.98 18.58 -3.55
N LEU A 209 -6.62 19.05 -4.62
CA LEU A 209 -6.47 18.48 -5.96
C LEU A 209 -4.98 18.36 -6.36
N GLY A 210 -4.63 17.21 -6.93
CA GLY A 210 -3.27 16.90 -7.36
C GLY A 210 -2.31 16.42 -6.26
N ARG A 211 -2.72 16.45 -4.98
CA ARG A 211 -1.91 15.94 -3.85
C ARG A 211 -1.70 14.43 -3.96
N ILE A 212 -2.78 13.67 -4.13
CA ILE A 212 -2.73 12.21 -4.26
C ILE A 212 -2.79 11.82 -5.74
N THR A 213 -1.89 10.94 -6.16
CA THR A 213 -1.94 10.25 -7.46
C THR A 213 -1.88 8.75 -7.21
N LEU A 214 -2.89 8.00 -7.67
CA LEU A 214 -2.94 6.55 -7.61
C LEU A 214 -2.58 5.95 -8.97
N PHE A 215 -1.63 5.04 -8.97
CA PHE A 215 -1.32 4.17 -10.10
C PHE A 215 -2.01 2.82 -9.93
N LEU A 216 -2.87 2.46 -10.88
CA LEU A 216 -3.48 1.14 -11.00
C LEU A 216 -2.74 0.35 -12.08
N VAL A 217 -2.05 -0.71 -11.67
CA VAL A 217 -1.27 -1.56 -12.58
C VAL A 217 -2.09 -2.81 -12.92
N LYS A 218 -2.25 -3.15 -14.19
CA LYS A 218 -2.99 -4.34 -14.66
C LYS A 218 -2.22 -5.66 -14.45
N GLU A 219 -1.50 -5.75 -13.34
CA GLU A 219 -0.80 -6.94 -12.88
C GLU A 219 -1.14 -7.23 -11.42
N LYS A 220 -0.89 -8.48 -10.99
CA LYS A 220 -1.00 -8.86 -9.59
C LYS A 220 0.21 -8.27 -8.86
N LEU A 221 -0.04 -7.34 -7.95
CA LEU A 221 1.00 -6.68 -7.17
C LEU A 221 0.74 -6.70 -5.68
N GLY A 222 1.75 -7.12 -4.94
CA GLY A 222 1.72 -7.26 -3.49
C GLY A 222 0.46 -7.97 -3.00
N TYR A 223 0.06 -7.58 -1.79
CA TYR A 223 -1.12 -8.07 -1.10
C TYR A 223 -1.73 -6.96 -0.26
#